data_AF-A0A1E5R523-F1
#
_entry.id   AF-A0A1E5R523-F1
#
_cell.length_a   1.000
_cell.length_b   1.000
_cell.length_c   1.000
_cell.angle_alpha   90.00
_cell.angle_beta   90.00
_cell.angle_gamma   90.00
#
_symmetry.space_group_name_H-M   'P 1'
#
loop_
_entity.id
_entity.type
_entity.pdbx_description
1 polymer ?
#
loop_
_entity_poly.entity_id
_entity_poly.type
_entity_poly.pdbx_seq_one_letter_code
_entity_poly.pdbx_strand_id
1 'polypeptide(L)'
;MTHSDNSQSPFMSTNILFTPKKSNNHERDSDDSSTSVITDPNLIKQKEVLPIELIEKFNRFQTILRIYNTVTGKDKIAKLLKFSFEILSILSKKFDISVLFNKRQNIYDLLECPSFSFDPFKAIYGPEKSRIIKATPIRSNTLTQFFASAAQQIGFFRHSLRFGLSYFNSVQLYNQLKAKKSFKNVFLDLNEDDLVLMLEVYYNFVDDLLYLHKLKVWNNKPLKEKLDKQDATVWYYQIIYGLKVKYSSYCELNDKILKLQIERNTLLKNENNLVEKIDHGSLLHELDTLYKELEMVKLDLYRLACDFIADSIDVFDLKVPKGTYSIFSLISAIFGFKKFYKSKELKEK
;
A
#
# COMPACT_ATOMS: atom_id res chain seq x y z
N MET A 1 37.51 -3.25 -7.70
CA MET A 1 36.15 -2.89 -8.12
C MET A 1 35.21 -3.23 -6.98
N THR A 2 34.61 -2.23 -6.34
CA THR A 2 33.72 -2.38 -5.19
C THR A 2 32.30 -2.01 -5.60
N HIS A 3 31.42 -2.99 -5.71
CA HIS A 3 29.99 -2.73 -5.87
C HIS A 3 29.40 -2.34 -4.52
N SER A 4 28.77 -1.16 -4.46
CA SER A 4 28.00 -0.71 -3.31
C SER A 4 26.53 -1.08 -3.52
N ASP A 5 26.04 -2.09 -2.80
CA ASP A 5 24.63 -2.45 -2.81
C ASP A 5 23.79 -1.34 -2.18
N ASN A 6 22.88 -0.77 -2.98
CA ASN A 6 21.93 0.26 -2.53
C ASN A 6 20.51 -0.12 -2.97
N SER A 7 20.04 -1.26 -2.47
CA SER A 7 18.76 -1.89 -2.84
C SER A 7 17.54 -1.23 -2.17
N GLN A 8 17.34 0.07 -2.42
CA GLN A 8 16.05 0.71 -2.13
C GLN A 8 15.03 0.32 -3.21
N SER A 9 13.98 -0.42 -2.83
CA SER A 9 13.01 -0.92 -3.82
C SER A 9 12.19 0.23 -4.46
N PRO A 10 12.05 0.30 -5.79
CA PRO A 10 11.42 1.44 -6.48
C PRO A 10 9.90 1.58 -6.24
N PHE A 11 9.24 0.52 -5.75
CA PHE A 11 7.78 0.44 -5.55
C PHE A 11 7.18 1.28 -4.41
N MET A 12 7.93 2.26 -3.90
CA MET A 12 7.35 3.42 -3.25
C MET A 12 7.91 4.61 -4.01
N SER A 13 7.06 5.35 -4.71
CA SER A 13 7.35 6.74 -5.02
C SER A 13 7.56 7.45 -3.69
N THR A 14 8.83 7.59 -3.32
CA THR A 14 9.23 8.54 -2.30
C THR A 14 8.81 9.88 -2.85
N ASN A 15 7.78 10.48 -2.23
CA ASN A 15 7.43 11.86 -2.48
C ASN A 15 8.59 12.72 -1.96
N ILE A 16 9.65 12.83 -2.76
CA ILE A 16 10.76 13.76 -2.59
C ILE A 16 10.22 15.14 -2.99
N LEU A 17 9.29 15.64 -2.18
CA LEU A 17 8.94 17.04 -2.17
C LEU A 17 10.09 17.77 -1.47
N PHE A 18 11.06 18.22 -2.28
CA PHE A 18 12.11 19.19 -1.96
C PHE A 18 12.56 19.28 -0.48
N THR A 19 13.58 18.52 -0.11
CA THR A 19 14.58 19.02 0.85
C THR A 19 15.73 19.65 0.07
N PRO A 20 16.05 20.95 0.26
CA PRO A 20 17.21 21.54 -0.39
C PRO A 20 18.48 20.90 0.17
N LYS A 21 19.36 20.41 -0.71
CA LYS A 21 20.70 19.98 -0.30
C LYS A 21 21.42 21.18 0.32
N LYS A 22 21.80 21.10 1.59
CA LYS A 22 22.78 22.03 2.16
C LYS A 22 24.07 21.90 1.37
N SER A 23 24.48 22.99 0.73
CA SER A 23 25.82 23.13 0.16
C SER A 23 26.82 23.24 1.31
N ASN A 24 27.75 22.31 1.41
CA ASN A 24 28.91 22.47 2.29
C ASN A 24 29.90 23.44 1.63
N ASN A 25 29.86 24.71 2.01
CA ASN A 25 30.97 25.64 1.76
C ASN A 25 31.66 25.97 3.09
N HIS A 26 32.99 26.08 3.02
CA HIS A 26 33.88 26.46 4.11
C HIS A 26 33.92 27.98 4.30
N GLU A 27 33.78 28.43 5.54
CA GLU A 27 34.18 29.72 6.15
C GLU A 27 34.12 29.42 7.68
N ARG A 28 35.16 29.54 8.56
CA ARG A 28 36.11 30.64 8.86
C ARG A 28 35.37 31.97 9.11
N ASP A 29 35.26 32.55 10.31
CA ASP A 29 36.19 32.62 11.46
C ASP A 29 35.48 33.05 12.79
N SER A 30 36.28 33.20 13.86
CA SER A 30 36.09 34.04 15.10
C SER A 30 35.00 33.73 16.15
N ASP A 31 35.46 33.18 17.28
CA ASP A 31 35.57 33.75 18.66
C ASP A 31 34.44 34.55 19.36
N ASP A 32 34.37 34.31 20.68
CA ASP A 32 33.82 35.10 21.80
C ASP A 32 32.37 35.61 21.76
N SER A 33 31.48 35.23 22.68
CA SER A 33 31.63 35.58 24.10
C SER A 33 30.53 34.98 25.01
N SER A 34 30.78 35.04 26.32
CA SER A 34 29.96 34.52 27.42
C SER A 34 28.63 35.26 27.68
N THR A 35 27.63 34.55 28.23
CA THR A 35 26.89 35.06 29.40
C THR A 35 26.25 33.92 30.21
N SER A 36 26.45 33.96 31.52
CA SER A 36 25.94 33.01 32.51
C SER A 36 24.74 33.58 33.27
N VAL A 37 23.69 32.77 33.53
CA VAL A 37 22.69 33.09 34.57
C VAL A 37 22.35 31.85 35.41
N ILE A 38 22.31 32.09 36.73
CA ILE A 38 22.11 31.16 37.85
C ILE A 38 21.06 31.86 38.75
N THR A 39 20.01 31.25 39.31
CA THR A 39 19.66 29.84 39.59
C THR A 39 18.16 29.59 39.33
N ASP A 40 17.66 28.34 39.36
CA ASP A 40 16.82 27.85 40.49
C ASP A 40 16.53 26.33 40.41
N PRO A 41 16.94 25.47 41.37
CA PRO A 41 16.83 24.02 41.28
C PRO A 41 15.78 23.43 42.24
N ASN A 42 14.59 24.00 42.40
CA ASN A 42 13.50 23.39 43.18
C ASN A 42 12.08 23.77 42.72
N LEU A 43 11.54 23.05 41.73
CA LEU A 43 10.09 22.89 41.59
C LEU A 43 9.73 21.42 41.33
N ILE A 44 9.56 20.68 42.42
CA ILE A 44 9.27 19.24 42.39
C ILE A 44 7.77 19.00 42.15
N LYS A 45 7.49 18.35 41.01
CA LYS A 45 6.37 17.43 40.73
C LYS A 45 4.98 17.78 41.31
N GLN A 46 4.06 18.09 40.40
CA GLN A 46 2.92 17.20 40.16
C GLN A 46 2.73 17.03 38.65
N LYS A 47 3.39 16.01 38.09
CA LYS A 47 3.03 15.51 36.75
C LYS A 47 2.03 14.39 36.99
N GLU A 48 0.75 14.68 36.86
CA GLU A 48 -0.30 13.66 36.86
C GLU A 48 0.07 12.59 35.82
N VAL A 49 0.29 11.36 36.30
CA VAL A 49 0.51 10.22 35.42
C VAL A 49 -0.85 9.83 34.88
N LEU A 50 -1.25 10.49 33.78
CA LEU A 50 -2.35 10.05 32.94
C LEU A 50 -2.21 8.54 32.68
N PRO A 51 -3.29 7.74 32.76
CA PRO A 51 -3.21 6.31 32.60
C PRO A 51 -2.47 5.94 31.31
N ILE A 52 -1.51 5.03 31.41
CA ILE A 52 -0.60 4.71 30.29
C ILE A 52 -1.38 4.20 29.07
N GLU A 53 -2.51 3.50 29.28
CA GLU A 53 -3.45 3.10 28.22
C GLU A 53 -4.03 4.27 27.40
N LEU A 54 -4.24 5.44 28.03
CA LEU A 54 -4.76 6.63 27.37
C LEU A 54 -3.70 7.23 26.45
N ILE A 55 -2.45 7.30 26.91
CA ILE A 55 -1.30 7.76 26.12
C ILE A 55 -1.06 6.82 24.92
N GLU A 56 -1.15 5.51 25.13
CA GLU A 56 -0.96 4.53 24.05
C GLU A 56 -2.12 4.50 23.03
N LYS A 57 -3.37 4.70 23.46
CA LYS A 57 -4.53 4.89 22.56
C LYS A 57 -4.42 6.18 21.74
N PHE A 58 -3.96 7.27 22.33
CA PHE A 58 -3.74 8.52 21.59
C PHE A 58 -2.70 8.34 20.48
N ASN A 59 -1.66 7.53 20.70
CA ASN A 59 -0.67 7.24 19.66
C ASN A 59 -1.32 6.63 18.40
N ARG A 60 -2.13 5.56 18.53
CA ARG A 60 -2.75 4.90 17.36
C ARG A 60 -3.59 5.83 16.48
N PHE A 61 -4.37 6.73 17.11
CA PHE A 61 -5.14 7.74 16.36
C PHE A 61 -4.23 8.79 15.72
N GLN A 62 -3.17 9.22 16.40
CA GLN A 62 -2.16 10.12 15.83
C GLN A 62 -1.41 9.47 14.66
N THR A 63 -1.09 8.17 14.70
CA THR A 63 -0.53 7.42 13.56
C THR A 63 -1.49 7.43 12.38
N ILE A 64 -2.79 7.20 12.59
CA ILE A 64 -3.83 7.25 11.53
C ILE A 64 -3.97 8.68 10.95
N LEU A 65 -3.97 9.71 11.79
CA LEU A 65 -4.03 11.11 11.35
C LEU A 65 -2.77 11.50 10.56
N ARG A 66 -1.60 11.08 11.02
CA ARG A 66 -0.30 11.26 10.33
C ARG A 66 -0.27 10.53 8.98
N ILE A 67 -0.89 9.36 8.89
CA ILE A 67 -1.12 8.64 7.63
C ILE A 67 -2.02 9.48 6.72
N TYR A 68 -3.18 9.91 7.20
CA TYR A 68 -4.15 10.71 6.43
C TYR A 68 -3.58 12.04 5.94
N ASN A 69 -2.63 12.65 6.66
CA ASN A 69 -1.98 13.88 6.23
C ASN A 69 -1.04 13.70 5.02
N THR A 70 -0.67 12.47 4.65
CA THR A 70 0.14 12.19 3.44
C THR A 70 -0.74 11.88 2.23
N VAL A 71 -0.36 12.34 1.03
CA VAL A 71 -1.07 12.05 -0.23
C VAL A 71 -1.26 10.55 -0.44
N THR A 72 -0.21 9.75 -0.24
CA THR A 72 -0.24 8.28 -0.32
C THR A 72 -1.20 7.66 0.69
N GLY A 73 -1.29 8.21 1.91
CA GLY A 73 -2.24 7.76 2.91
C GLY A 73 -3.69 8.09 2.55
N LYS A 74 -3.95 9.26 1.94
CA LYS A 74 -5.26 9.62 1.39
C LYS A 74 -5.70 8.66 0.30
N ASP A 75 -4.85 8.32 -0.68
CA ASP A 75 -5.20 7.32 -1.72
C ASP A 75 -5.48 5.93 -1.12
N LYS A 76 -4.71 5.50 -0.12
CA LYS A 76 -4.92 4.21 0.56
C LYS A 76 -6.24 4.14 1.34
N ILE A 77 -6.53 5.17 2.13
CA ILE A 77 -7.80 5.28 2.87
C ILE A 77 -8.97 5.40 1.89
N ALA A 78 -8.82 6.17 0.81
CA ALA A 78 -9.82 6.26 -0.25
C ALA A 78 -10.01 4.92 -0.99
N LYS A 79 -8.95 4.12 -1.25
CA LYS A 79 -9.07 2.77 -1.83
C LYS A 79 -9.92 1.88 -0.91
N LEU A 80 -9.62 1.89 0.40
CA LEU A 80 -10.38 1.15 1.41
C LEU A 80 -11.86 1.55 1.41
N LEU A 81 -12.17 2.84 1.57
CA LEU A 81 -13.54 3.36 1.61
C LEU A 81 -14.31 3.11 0.32
N LYS A 82 -13.69 3.28 -0.86
CA LYS A 82 -14.29 2.99 -2.17
C LYS A 82 -14.84 1.56 -2.19
N PHE A 83 -13.97 0.57 -1.92
CA PHE A 83 -14.35 -0.83 -2.05
C PHE A 83 -15.26 -1.30 -0.90
N SER A 84 -15.15 -0.73 0.30
CA SER A 84 -16.15 -0.90 1.37
C SER A 84 -17.54 -0.44 0.92
N PHE A 85 -17.66 0.74 0.29
CA PHE A 85 -18.95 1.25 -0.21
C PHE A 85 -19.47 0.48 -1.43
N GLU A 86 -18.60 -0.02 -2.32
CA GLU A 86 -19.04 -0.94 -3.40
C GLU A 86 -19.66 -2.22 -2.83
N ILE A 87 -19.00 -2.85 -1.85
CA ILE A 87 -19.52 -4.06 -1.18
C ILE A 87 -20.82 -3.75 -0.43
N LEU A 88 -20.89 -2.63 0.30
CA LEU A 88 -22.13 -2.21 0.97
C LEU A 88 -23.26 -1.92 -0.04
N SER A 89 -22.98 -1.35 -1.21
CA SER A 89 -23.96 -1.15 -2.29
C SER A 89 -24.42 -2.48 -2.93
N ILE A 90 -23.59 -3.52 -2.91
CA ILE A 90 -23.98 -4.88 -3.35
C ILE A 90 -24.82 -5.56 -2.27
N LEU A 91 -24.42 -5.47 -1.00
CA LEU A 91 -25.18 -6.01 0.13
C LEU A 91 -26.54 -5.33 0.28
N SER A 92 -26.64 -4.00 0.10
CA SER A 92 -27.89 -3.24 0.20
C SER A 92 -28.89 -3.50 -0.94
N LYS A 93 -28.47 -4.20 -2.01
CA LYS A 93 -29.35 -4.72 -3.07
C LYS A 93 -29.88 -6.12 -2.75
N LYS A 94 -29.17 -6.89 -1.93
CA LYS A 94 -29.52 -8.28 -1.57
C LYS A 94 -30.27 -8.35 -0.24
N PHE A 95 -29.93 -7.46 0.69
CA PHE A 95 -30.50 -7.36 2.02
C PHE A 95 -31.07 -5.96 2.21
N ASP A 96 -32.23 -5.85 2.86
CA ASP A 96 -32.78 -4.54 3.22
C ASP A 96 -32.06 -3.98 4.45
N ILE A 97 -30.92 -3.34 4.20
CA ILE A 97 -30.09 -2.72 5.23
C ILE A 97 -30.85 -1.64 6.02
N SER A 98 -31.95 -1.08 5.49
CA SER A 98 -32.78 -0.15 6.27
C SER A 98 -33.40 -0.79 7.52
N VAL A 99 -33.70 -2.10 7.46
CA VAL A 99 -34.19 -2.88 8.61
C VAL A 99 -33.11 -3.01 9.69
N LEU A 100 -31.84 -3.07 9.31
CA LEU A 100 -30.69 -3.18 10.24
C LEU A 100 -30.45 -1.88 11.02
N PHE A 101 -30.75 -0.72 10.44
CA PHE A 101 -30.66 0.57 11.13
C PHE A 101 -31.93 0.91 11.93
N ASN A 102 -33.11 0.45 11.48
CA ASN A 102 -34.38 0.71 12.16
C ASN A 102 -34.70 -0.25 13.32
N LYS A 103 -34.17 -1.48 13.31
CA LYS A 103 -34.23 -2.39 14.47
C LYS A 103 -32.95 -2.25 15.30
N ARG A 104 -33.09 -2.00 16.60
CA ARG A 104 -32.00 -2.11 17.60
C ARG A 104 -31.60 -3.58 17.87
N GLN A 105 -31.40 -4.38 16.84
CA GLN A 105 -30.82 -5.72 17.00
C GLN A 105 -29.30 -5.60 17.15
N ASN A 106 -28.71 -6.49 17.93
CA ASN A 106 -27.28 -6.46 18.18
C ASN A 106 -26.51 -6.75 16.89
N ILE A 107 -25.37 -6.09 16.70
CA ILE A 107 -24.45 -6.37 15.58
C ILE A 107 -24.00 -7.85 15.58
N TYR A 108 -24.08 -8.53 16.72
CA TYR A 108 -23.81 -9.96 16.86
C TYR A 108 -24.83 -10.86 16.14
N ASP A 109 -26.13 -10.52 16.13
CA ASP A 109 -27.16 -11.22 15.34
C ASP A 109 -26.86 -11.18 13.82
N LEU A 110 -26.05 -10.20 13.40
CA LEU A 110 -25.58 -9.96 12.04
C LEU A 110 -24.32 -10.78 11.70
N LEU A 111 -23.53 -11.13 12.73
CA LEU A 111 -22.38 -12.03 12.66
C LEU A 111 -22.82 -13.49 12.73
N GLU A 112 -23.99 -13.79 13.29
CA GLU A 112 -24.77 -15.01 13.03
C GLU A 112 -25.39 -15.05 11.61
N CYS A 113 -24.66 -14.54 10.61
CA CYS A 113 -24.87 -15.01 9.25
C CYS A 113 -24.74 -16.54 9.26
N PRO A 114 -25.68 -17.30 8.68
CA PRO A 114 -25.56 -18.76 8.58
C PRO A 114 -24.23 -19.07 7.92
N SER A 115 -23.41 -19.86 8.64
CA SER A 115 -21.96 -19.92 8.50
C SER A 115 -21.49 -19.64 7.08
N PHE A 116 -20.84 -18.48 6.89
CA PHE A 116 -20.33 -18.04 5.60
C PHE A 116 -19.08 -18.86 5.23
N SER A 117 -19.28 -20.17 5.03
CA SER A 117 -18.36 -21.10 4.40
C SER A 117 -18.29 -20.76 2.91
N PHE A 118 -17.76 -19.56 2.64
CA PHE A 118 -17.23 -19.21 1.34
C PHE A 118 -15.99 -20.08 1.10
N ASP A 119 -16.25 -21.31 0.70
CA ASP A 119 -15.28 -22.18 0.08
C ASP A 119 -15.07 -21.66 -1.35
N PRO A 120 -13.95 -20.96 -1.64
CA PRO A 120 -13.74 -20.35 -2.94
C PRO A 120 -13.66 -21.43 -4.04
N PHE A 121 -13.20 -22.64 -3.73
CA PHE A 121 -13.13 -23.73 -4.69
C PHE A 121 -14.54 -24.25 -5.02
N LYS A 122 -15.42 -24.39 -4.02
CA LYS A 122 -16.81 -24.80 -4.25
C LYS A 122 -17.61 -23.75 -5.02
N ALA A 123 -17.30 -22.47 -4.88
CA ALA A 123 -17.89 -21.38 -5.66
C ALA A 123 -17.39 -21.30 -7.12
N ILE A 124 -16.18 -21.80 -7.40
CA ILE A 124 -15.58 -21.82 -8.75
C ILE A 124 -15.94 -23.10 -9.52
N TYR A 125 -16.03 -24.25 -8.84
CA TYR A 125 -16.20 -25.57 -9.47
C TYR A 125 -17.55 -26.27 -9.19
N GLY A 126 -18.43 -25.69 -8.36
CA GLY A 126 -19.71 -26.28 -8.02
C GLY A 126 -20.73 -26.24 -9.17
N PRO A 127 -21.26 -27.39 -9.64
CA PRO A 127 -22.32 -27.43 -10.66
C PRO A 127 -23.72 -27.08 -10.09
N GLU A 128 -23.82 -26.85 -8.78
CA GLU A 128 -25.07 -26.45 -8.16
C GLU A 128 -25.48 -25.06 -8.62
N LYS A 129 -26.48 -25.04 -9.50
CA LYS A 129 -27.28 -23.87 -9.83
C LYS A 129 -27.82 -23.28 -8.54
N SER A 130 -27.09 -22.32 -7.96
CA SER A 130 -27.59 -21.51 -6.87
C SER A 130 -28.95 -20.98 -7.29
N ARG A 131 -30.01 -21.43 -6.60
CA ARG A 131 -31.34 -20.84 -6.73
C ARG A 131 -31.21 -19.44 -6.17
N ILE A 132 -30.79 -18.51 -7.04
CA ILE A 132 -30.92 -17.08 -6.81
C ILE A 132 -32.42 -16.87 -6.70
N ILE A 133 -32.89 -16.89 -5.46
CA ILE A 133 -34.23 -16.45 -5.08
C ILE A 133 -34.36 -15.09 -5.74
N LYS A 134 -35.26 -14.98 -6.71
CA LYS A 134 -35.58 -13.72 -7.38
C LYS A 134 -36.24 -12.83 -6.33
N ALA A 135 -35.41 -12.17 -5.52
CA ALA A 135 -35.83 -11.05 -4.72
C ALA A 135 -36.54 -10.09 -5.68
N THR A 136 -37.79 -9.79 -5.38
CA THR A 136 -38.55 -8.76 -6.08
C THR A 136 -37.71 -7.48 -6.10
N PRO A 137 -37.72 -6.70 -7.20
CA PRO A 137 -36.92 -5.49 -7.29
C PRO A 137 -37.46 -4.45 -6.29
N ILE A 138 -36.93 -4.49 -5.07
CA ILE A 138 -37.22 -3.49 -4.03
C ILE A 138 -36.77 -2.15 -4.60
N ARG A 139 -37.76 -1.27 -4.73
CA ARG A 139 -37.68 0.13 -5.19
C ARG A 139 -36.36 0.74 -4.68
N SER A 140 -35.46 1.10 -5.60
CA SER A 140 -34.03 1.25 -5.31
C SER A 140 -33.74 2.01 -4.01
N ASN A 141 -33.35 1.28 -2.96
CA ASN A 141 -33.10 1.82 -1.63
C ASN A 141 -32.16 3.03 -1.72
N THR A 142 -32.53 4.15 -1.08
CA THR A 142 -31.75 5.39 -1.06
C THR A 142 -30.31 5.14 -0.59
N LEU A 143 -30.13 4.21 0.36
CA LEU A 143 -28.81 3.74 0.83
C LEU A 143 -27.96 3.11 -0.28
N THR A 144 -28.57 2.31 -1.17
CA THR A 144 -27.88 1.68 -2.31
C THR A 144 -27.34 2.73 -3.28
N GLN A 145 -28.14 3.76 -3.57
CA GLN A 145 -27.73 4.89 -4.40
C GLN A 145 -26.64 5.71 -3.70
N PHE A 146 -26.80 6.01 -2.41
CA PHE A 146 -25.81 6.69 -1.59
C PHE A 146 -24.44 5.98 -1.62
N PHE A 147 -24.39 4.69 -1.31
CA PHE A 147 -23.12 3.94 -1.32
C PHE A 147 -22.49 3.87 -2.72
N ALA A 148 -23.28 3.71 -3.78
CA ALA A 148 -22.78 3.74 -5.16
C ALA A 148 -22.19 5.12 -5.53
N SER A 149 -22.91 6.20 -5.20
CA SER A 149 -22.45 7.57 -5.44
C SER A 149 -21.21 7.91 -4.61
N ALA A 150 -21.15 7.50 -3.35
CA ALA A 150 -19.99 7.69 -2.49
C ALA A 150 -18.76 6.93 -3.02
N ALA A 151 -18.93 5.67 -3.44
CA ALA A 151 -17.85 4.90 -4.09
C ALA A 151 -17.36 5.58 -5.38
N GLN A 152 -18.27 6.11 -6.21
CA GLN A 152 -17.92 6.85 -7.42
C GLN A 152 -17.17 8.16 -7.14
N GLN A 153 -17.63 8.95 -6.16
CA GLN A 153 -16.97 10.20 -5.75
C GLN A 153 -15.59 9.96 -5.16
N ILE A 154 -15.45 8.94 -4.31
CA ILE A 154 -14.13 8.53 -3.76
C ILE A 154 -13.23 7.98 -4.87
N GLY A 155 -13.79 7.24 -5.84
CA GLY A 155 -13.10 6.88 -7.07
C GLY A 155 -12.53 8.10 -7.76
N PHE A 156 -13.36 9.08 -8.10
CA PHE A 156 -12.94 10.34 -8.73
C PHE A 156 -11.87 11.09 -7.91
N PHE A 157 -12.03 11.18 -6.59
CA PHE A 157 -11.03 11.77 -5.69
C PHE A 157 -9.67 11.08 -5.79
N ARG A 158 -9.62 9.73 -5.89
CA ARG A 158 -8.35 9.01 -6.07
C ARG A 158 -7.64 9.34 -7.37
N HIS A 159 -8.37 9.49 -8.48
CA HIS A 159 -7.76 9.97 -9.74
C HIS A 159 -7.23 11.40 -9.56
N SER A 160 -7.96 12.31 -8.88
CA SER A 160 -7.47 13.67 -8.61
C SER A 160 -6.22 13.74 -7.73
N LEU A 161 -5.99 12.75 -6.85
CA LEU A 161 -4.74 12.64 -6.07
C LEU A 161 -3.53 12.14 -6.87
N ARG A 162 -3.78 11.53 -8.03
CA ARG A 162 -2.76 10.95 -8.93
C ARG A 162 -2.48 11.84 -10.15
N PHE A 163 -3.43 12.73 -10.47
CA PHE A 163 -3.39 13.56 -11.65
C PHE A 163 -2.10 14.39 -11.73
N GLY A 164 -1.43 14.34 -12.87
CA GLY A 164 -0.20 15.08 -13.14
C GLY A 164 1.09 14.40 -12.70
N LEU A 165 1.06 13.18 -12.13
CA LEU A 165 2.29 12.39 -11.92
C LEU A 165 3.00 12.03 -13.24
N SER A 166 2.28 12.01 -14.36
CA SER A 166 2.87 11.76 -15.69
C SER A 166 3.99 12.75 -16.03
N TYR A 167 3.82 14.03 -15.69
CA TYR A 167 4.82 15.06 -15.93
C TYR A 167 6.12 14.80 -15.15
N PHE A 168 6.01 14.55 -13.85
CA PHE A 168 7.17 14.31 -12.99
C PHE A 168 7.94 13.05 -13.40
N ASN A 169 7.22 11.95 -13.64
CA ASN A 169 7.84 10.71 -14.11
C ASN A 169 8.47 10.87 -15.51
N SER A 170 7.86 11.68 -16.40
CA SER A 170 8.43 11.98 -17.73
C SER A 170 9.74 12.77 -17.63
N VAL A 171 9.82 13.75 -16.72
CA VAL A 171 11.05 14.50 -16.45
C VAL A 171 12.12 13.58 -15.84
N GLN A 172 11.75 12.67 -14.93
CA GLN A 172 12.66 11.67 -14.38
C GLN A 172 13.22 10.74 -15.47
N LEU A 173 12.35 10.22 -16.34
CA LEU A 173 12.72 9.34 -17.46
C LEU A 173 13.65 10.08 -18.43
N TYR A 174 13.31 11.31 -18.81
CA TYR A 174 14.17 12.14 -19.65
C TYR A 174 15.57 12.32 -19.04
N ASN A 175 15.66 12.59 -17.73
CA ASN A 175 16.94 12.75 -17.04
C ASN A 175 17.74 11.44 -16.98
N GLN A 176 17.10 10.29 -16.75
CA GLN A 176 17.74 8.98 -16.78
C GLN A 176 18.29 8.64 -18.18
N LEU A 177 17.47 8.82 -19.22
CA LEU A 177 17.89 8.59 -20.61
C LEU A 177 19.01 9.56 -21.03
N LYS A 178 18.95 10.82 -20.61
CA LYS A 178 20.00 11.83 -20.86
C LYS A 178 21.33 11.54 -20.17
N ALA A 179 21.31 10.84 -19.04
CA ALA A 179 22.53 10.42 -18.35
C ALA A 179 23.29 9.30 -19.11
N LYS A 180 22.62 8.59 -20.03
CA LYS A 180 23.24 7.55 -20.86
C LYS A 180 24.04 8.16 -22.00
N LYS A 181 25.31 7.79 -22.09
CA LYS A 181 26.30 8.42 -22.99
C LYS A 181 26.04 8.18 -24.49
N SER A 182 25.13 7.26 -24.87
CA SER A 182 24.85 6.91 -26.27
C SER A 182 23.36 7.03 -26.61
N PHE A 183 22.96 8.16 -27.19
CA PHE A 183 21.63 8.31 -27.79
C PHE A 183 21.45 7.52 -29.10
N LYS A 184 22.50 6.88 -29.65
CA LYS A 184 22.40 6.07 -30.87
C LYS A 184 21.89 4.65 -30.61
N ASN A 185 22.12 4.11 -29.41
CA ASN A 185 21.76 2.73 -29.03
C ASN A 185 20.77 2.66 -27.85
N VAL A 186 19.99 3.73 -27.59
CA VAL A 186 19.14 3.85 -26.37
C VAL A 186 18.35 2.57 -26.08
N PHE A 187 17.71 1.97 -27.09
CA PHE A 187 16.90 0.76 -26.96
C PHE A 187 17.67 -0.50 -26.55
N LEU A 188 18.97 -0.60 -26.88
CA LEU A 188 19.83 -1.72 -26.48
C LEU A 188 20.43 -1.51 -25.07
N ASP A 189 20.58 -0.26 -24.64
CA ASP A 189 21.14 0.13 -23.34
C ASP A 189 20.05 0.26 -22.24
N LEU A 190 18.80 -0.14 -22.50
CA LEU A 190 17.72 -0.14 -21.50
C LEU A 190 17.94 -1.24 -20.46
N ASN A 191 17.90 -0.87 -19.17
CA ASN A 191 17.88 -1.79 -18.06
C ASN A 191 16.43 -2.03 -17.58
N GLU A 192 16.28 -2.88 -16.56
CA GLU A 192 14.95 -3.19 -16.00
C GLU A 192 14.28 -1.96 -15.36
N ASP A 193 15.03 -1.07 -14.71
CA ASP A 193 14.49 0.15 -14.09
C ASP A 193 13.92 1.14 -15.12
N ASP A 194 14.57 1.31 -16.28
CA ASP A 194 14.05 2.19 -17.35
C ASP A 194 12.73 1.66 -17.91
N LEU A 195 12.62 0.33 -18.09
CA LEU A 195 11.40 -0.33 -18.56
C LEU A 195 10.24 -0.11 -17.59
N VAL A 196 10.52 -0.19 -16.28
CA VAL A 196 9.54 0.07 -15.22
C VAL A 196 9.12 1.53 -15.22
N LEU A 197 10.05 2.48 -15.29
CA LEU A 197 9.71 3.90 -15.33
C LEU A 197 8.95 4.27 -16.61
N MET A 198 9.25 3.65 -17.76
CA MET A 198 8.46 3.83 -18.98
C MET A 198 7.03 3.30 -18.83
N LEU A 199 6.84 2.14 -18.18
CA LEU A 199 5.51 1.64 -17.84
C LEU A 199 4.77 2.57 -16.86
N GLU A 200 5.46 3.17 -15.89
CA GLU A 200 4.87 4.15 -14.97
C GLU A 200 4.49 5.46 -15.67
N VAL A 201 5.35 6.00 -16.54
CA VAL A 201 5.05 7.19 -17.36
C VAL A 201 3.82 6.94 -18.22
N TYR A 202 3.76 5.79 -18.89
CA TYR A 202 2.66 5.43 -19.76
C TYR A 202 1.35 5.19 -18.97
N TYR A 203 1.41 4.51 -17.83
CA TYR A 203 0.27 4.36 -16.91
C TYR A 203 -0.29 5.71 -16.47
N ASN A 204 0.56 6.59 -15.93
CA ASN A 204 0.14 7.90 -15.43
C ASN A 204 -0.44 8.77 -16.56
N PHE A 205 0.10 8.67 -17.79
CA PHE A 205 -0.42 9.38 -18.95
C PHE A 205 -1.83 8.88 -19.35
N VAL A 206 -2.05 7.57 -19.32
CA VAL A 206 -3.39 6.98 -19.56
C VAL A 206 -4.38 7.37 -18.46
N ASP A 207 -3.97 7.33 -17.18
CA ASP A 207 -4.80 7.73 -16.04
C ASP A 207 -5.19 9.23 -16.12
N ASP A 208 -4.23 10.10 -16.47
CA ASP A 208 -4.46 11.53 -16.71
C ASP A 208 -5.46 11.78 -17.85
N LEU A 209 -5.34 11.06 -18.98
CA LEU A 209 -6.30 11.16 -20.08
C LEU A 209 -7.70 10.68 -19.67
N LEU A 210 -7.80 9.58 -18.92
CA LEU A 210 -9.07 9.07 -18.38
C LEU A 210 -9.68 10.02 -17.33
N TYR A 211 -8.87 10.75 -16.57
CA TYR A 211 -9.34 11.81 -15.68
C TYR A 211 -9.87 13.03 -16.45
N LEU A 212 -9.16 13.47 -17.50
CA LEU A 212 -9.64 14.55 -18.38
C LEU A 212 -10.95 14.18 -19.09
N HIS A 213 -11.17 12.91 -19.42
CA HIS A 213 -12.47 12.42 -19.90
C HIS A 213 -13.56 12.53 -18.83
N LYS A 214 -13.28 12.17 -17.57
CA LYS A 214 -14.23 12.32 -16.44
C LYS A 214 -14.59 13.79 -16.19
N LEU A 215 -13.65 14.70 -16.44
CA LEU A 215 -13.85 16.16 -16.42
C LEU A 215 -14.58 16.72 -17.67
N LYS A 216 -14.92 15.86 -18.66
CA LYS A 216 -15.55 16.22 -19.95
C LYS A 216 -14.72 17.14 -20.85
N VAL A 217 -13.40 17.23 -20.63
CA VAL A 217 -12.46 17.98 -21.50
C VAL A 217 -12.43 17.37 -22.91
N TRP A 218 -12.63 16.06 -23.01
CA TRP A 218 -12.80 15.33 -24.27
C TRP A 218 -13.79 14.17 -24.06
N ASN A 219 -14.54 13.78 -25.11
CA ASN A 219 -15.70 12.86 -24.99
C ASN A 219 -15.74 11.76 -26.09
N ASN A 220 -14.58 11.33 -26.59
CA ASN A 220 -14.50 10.31 -27.66
C ASN A 220 -14.64 8.89 -27.08
N LYS A 221 -15.85 8.31 -27.17
CA LYS A 221 -16.14 6.98 -26.59
C LYS A 221 -15.19 5.86 -27.09
N PRO A 222 -14.92 5.67 -28.40
CA PRO A 222 -13.96 4.66 -28.86
C PRO A 222 -12.54 4.82 -28.33
N LEU A 223 -12.05 6.06 -28.16
CA LEU A 223 -10.74 6.32 -27.56
C LEU A 223 -10.76 5.99 -26.06
N LYS A 224 -11.83 6.35 -25.34
CA LYS A 224 -11.99 6.01 -23.92
C LYS A 224 -11.99 4.50 -23.69
N GLU A 225 -12.73 3.73 -24.50
CA GLU A 225 -12.76 2.25 -24.37
C GLU A 225 -11.39 1.61 -24.65
N LYS A 226 -10.58 2.19 -25.55
CA LYS A 226 -9.18 1.78 -25.76
C LYS A 226 -8.29 2.12 -24.56
N LEU A 227 -8.42 3.32 -24.01
CA LEU A 227 -7.65 3.77 -22.84
C LEU A 227 -8.02 2.98 -21.58
N ASP A 228 -9.31 2.67 -21.35
CA ASP A 228 -9.74 1.81 -20.23
C ASP A 228 -9.06 0.43 -20.29
N LYS A 229 -8.96 -0.17 -21.49
CA LYS A 229 -8.25 -1.45 -21.68
C LYS A 229 -6.73 -1.32 -21.51
N GLN A 230 -6.14 -0.21 -21.94
CA GLN A 230 -4.70 0.05 -21.78
C GLN A 230 -4.34 0.29 -20.31
N ASP A 231 -5.15 1.03 -19.56
CA ASP A 231 -5.01 1.26 -18.11
C ASP A 231 -4.90 -0.06 -17.35
N ALA A 232 -5.90 -0.94 -17.51
CA ALA A 232 -5.92 -2.27 -16.91
C ALA A 232 -4.70 -3.12 -17.33
N THR A 233 -4.33 -3.10 -18.61
CA THR A 233 -3.21 -3.90 -19.13
C THR A 233 -1.86 -3.45 -18.55
N VAL A 234 -1.60 -2.14 -18.51
CA VAL A 234 -0.33 -1.60 -18.00
C VAL A 234 -0.22 -1.79 -16.49
N TRP A 235 -1.31 -1.53 -15.77
CA TRP A 235 -1.40 -1.76 -14.33
C TRP A 235 -1.18 -3.25 -13.98
N TYR A 236 -1.72 -4.17 -14.77
CA TYR A 236 -1.50 -5.61 -14.63
C TYR A 236 -0.03 -6.01 -14.86
N TYR A 237 0.66 -5.44 -15.85
CA TYR A 237 2.11 -5.66 -16.02
C TYR A 237 2.93 -5.11 -14.85
N GLN A 238 2.58 -3.93 -14.31
CA GLN A 238 3.21 -3.40 -13.10
C GLN A 238 3.00 -4.31 -11.89
N ILE A 239 1.83 -4.95 -11.75
CA ILE A 239 1.57 -5.95 -10.70
C ILE A 239 2.42 -7.20 -10.87
N ILE A 240 2.52 -7.76 -12.08
CA ILE A 240 3.37 -8.94 -12.36
C ILE A 240 4.83 -8.63 -12.03
N TYR A 241 5.33 -7.48 -12.48
CA TYR A 241 6.69 -7.05 -12.15
C TYR A 241 6.88 -6.83 -10.64
N GLY A 242 5.90 -6.22 -9.97
CA GLY A 242 5.89 -6.06 -8.51
C GLY A 242 5.91 -7.39 -7.75
N LEU A 243 5.19 -8.40 -8.23
CA LEU A 243 5.21 -9.77 -7.69
C LEU A 243 6.60 -10.39 -7.84
N LYS A 244 7.21 -10.32 -9.03
CA LYS A 244 8.59 -10.78 -9.28
C LYS A 244 9.57 -10.17 -8.27
N VAL A 245 9.60 -8.84 -8.17
CA VAL A 245 10.53 -8.12 -7.29
C VAL A 245 10.31 -8.49 -5.82
N LYS A 246 9.06 -8.48 -5.34
CA LYS A 246 8.76 -8.80 -3.93
C LYS A 246 8.96 -10.28 -3.61
N TYR A 247 8.85 -11.17 -4.58
CA TYR A 247 9.20 -12.59 -4.41
C TYR A 247 10.71 -12.80 -4.31
N SER A 248 11.53 -12.10 -5.12
CA SER A 248 12.99 -12.12 -4.97
C SER A 248 13.42 -11.65 -3.58
N SER A 249 12.94 -10.48 -3.15
CA SER A 249 13.23 -9.95 -1.80
C SER A 249 12.74 -10.89 -0.68
N TYR A 250 11.66 -11.64 -0.90
CA TYR A 250 11.18 -12.64 0.07
C TYR A 250 12.17 -13.80 0.20
N CYS A 251 12.66 -14.35 -0.91
CA CYS A 251 13.67 -15.41 -0.91
C CYS A 251 14.97 -14.93 -0.27
N GLU A 252 15.48 -13.77 -0.68
CA GLU A 252 16.71 -13.17 -0.13
C GLU A 252 16.65 -12.95 1.39
N LEU A 253 15.53 -12.44 1.91
CA LEU A 253 15.32 -12.27 3.36
C LEU A 253 15.22 -13.62 4.08
N ASN A 254 14.53 -14.59 3.51
CA ASN A 254 14.39 -15.92 4.09
C ASN A 254 15.75 -16.65 4.16
N ASP A 255 16.59 -16.51 3.13
CA ASP A 255 17.95 -17.06 3.11
C ASP A 255 18.87 -16.37 4.13
N LYS A 256 18.76 -15.05 4.31
CA LYS A 256 19.49 -14.32 5.37
C LYS A 256 19.08 -14.79 6.76
N ILE A 257 17.78 -14.91 7.02
CA ILE A 257 17.22 -15.43 8.28
C ILE A 257 17.73 -16.85 8.54
N LEU A 258 17.71 -17.73 7.53
CA LEU A 258 18.19 -19.11 7.66
C LEU A 258 19.69 -19.16 7.98
N LYS A 259 20.52 -18.32 7.34
CA LYS A 259 21.96 -18.23 7.63
C LYS A 259 22.23 -17.81 9.07
N LEU A 260 21.59 -16.73 9.56
CA LEU A 260 21.74 -16.26 10.94
C LEU A 260 21.20 -17.25 11.97
N GLN A 261 20.13 -18.00 11.64
CA GLN A 261 19.66 -19.10 12.48
C GLN A 261 20.67 -20.25 12.57
N ILE A 262 21.30 -20.64 11.45
CA ILE A 262 22.34 -21.66 11.42
C ILE A 262 23.55 -21.20 12.24
N GLU A 263 24.02 -19.96 12.03
CA GLU A 263 25.10 -19.33 12.78
C GLU A 263 24.81 -19.38 14.28
N ARG A 264 23.69 -18.81 14.73
CA ARG A 264 23.24 -18.87 16.13
C ARG A 264 23.24 -20.30 16.68
N ASN A 265 22.71 -21.26 15.93
CA ASN A 265 22.65 -22.66 16.35
C ASN A 265 24.02 -23.35 16.42
N THR A 266 24.99 -22.96 15.57
CA THR A 266 26.38 -23.42 15.68
C THR A 266 27.08 -22.82 16.90
N LEU A 267 26.86 -21.53 17.17
CA LEU A 267 27.44 -20.84 18.31
C LEU A 267 26.92 -21.39 19.64
N LEU A 268 25.61 -21.61 19.78
CA LEU A 268 24.99 -22.24 20.96
C LEU A 268 25.48 -23.68 21.19
N LYS A 269 25.87 -24.43 20.15
CA LYS A 269 26.48 -25.77 20.29
C LYS A 269 27.93 -25.70 20.75
N ASN A 270 28.67 -24.70 20.26
CA ASN A 270 30.06 -24.48 20.59
C ASN A 270 30.26 -23.81 21.95
N GLU A 271 29.23 -23.20 22.54
CA GLU A 271 29.25 -22.50 23.84
C GLU A 271 29.70 -23.39 25.02
N ASN A 272 29.58 -24.72 24.88
CA ASN A 272 30.15 -25.70 25.83
C ASN A 272 31.69 -25.75 25.83
N ASN A 273 32.35 -25.18 24.82
CA ASN A 273 33.80 -25.04 24.66
C ASN A 273 34.17 -23.55 24.59
N LEU A 274 34.31 -22.97 25.80
CA LEU A 274 34.74 -21.60 26.16
C LEU A 274 35.42 -20.69 25.10
N VAL A 275 35.07 -19.40 25.24
CA VAL A 275 35.71 -18.17 24.70
C VAL A 275 35.38 -17.78 23.26
N GLU A 276 34.20 -17.18 23.08
CA GLU A 276 34.17 -15.77 22.71
C GLU A 276 32.94 -15.07 23.30
N LYS A 277 33.05 -13.76 23.57
CA LYS A 277 31.98 -12.98 24.22
C LYS A 277 31.00 -12.47 23.16
N ILE A 278 30.39 -13.42 22.44
CA ILE A 278 29.53 -13.15 21.30
C ILE A 278 28.32 -12.35 21.76
N ASP A 279 28.04 -11.24 21.06
CA ASP A 279 26.88 -10.42 21.32
C ASP A 279 25.62 -11.07 20.73
N HIS A 280 25.12 -12.10 21.43
CA HIS A 280 23.82 -12.72 21.16
C HIS A 280 22.68 -11.68 21.13
N GLY A 281 22.83 -10.54 21.81
CA GLY A 281 21.88 -9.42 21.77
C GLY A 281 21.80 -8.82 20.36
N SER A 282 22.96 -8.50 19.76
CA SER A 282 23.03 -8.01 18.38
C SER A 282 22.42 -8.98 17.37
N LEU A 283 22.74 -10.27 17.45
CA LEU A 283 22.25 -11.28 16.52
C LEU A 283 20.73 -11.50 16.66
N LEU A 284 20.20 -11.51 17.89
CA LEU A 284 18.76 -11.55 18.14
C LEU A 284 18.05 -10.29 17.62
N HIS A 285 18.66 -9.11 17.77
CA HIS A 285 18.12 -7.85 17.25
C HIS A 285 18.12 -7.81 15.71
N GLU A 286 19.17 -8.29 15.05
CA GLU A 286 19.21 -8.43 13.59
C GLU A 286 18.14 -9.41 13.09
N LEU A 287 17.99 -10.56 13.76
CA LEU A 287 16.98 -11.56 13.41
C LEU A 287 15.55 -11.00 13.55
N ASP A 288 15.24 -10.28 14.63
CA ASP A 288 13.96 -9.59 14.82
C ASP A 288 13.73 -8.49 13.76
N THR A 289 14.78 -7.77 13.38
CA THR A 289 14.73 -6.77 12.29
C THR A 289 14.39 -7.42 10.95
N LEU A 290 15.07 -8.52 10.58
CA LEU A 290 14.79 -9.27 9.35
C LEU A 290 13.39 -9.90 9.36
N TYR A 291 12.88 -10.36 10.51
CA TYR A 291 11.51 -10.85 10.61
C TYR A 291 10.47 -9.75 10.38
N LYS A 292 10.70 -8.52 10.89
CA LYS A 292 9.85 -7.36 10.60
C LYS A 292 9.87 -7.01 9.11
N GLU A 293 11.05 -7.01 8.49
CA GLU A 293 11.16 -6.79 7.04
C GLU A 293 10.45 -7.88 6.23
N LEU A 294 10.60 -9.15 6.61
CA LEU A 294 9.92 -10.28 5.99
C LEU A 294 8.40 -10.16 6.10
N GLU A 295 7.85 -9.73 7.24
CA GLU A 295 6.41 -9.47 7.37
C GLU A 295 5.95 -8.35 6.42
N MET A 296 6.75 -7.28 6.29
CA MET A 296 6.45 -6.16 5.40
C MET A 296 6.46 -6.57 3.92
N VAL A 297 7.34 -7.50 3.52
CA VAL A 297 7.35 -8.11 2.18
C VAL A 297 6.17 -9.07 1.98
N LYS A 298 5.83 -9.91 2.98
CA LYS A 298 4.64 -10.78 2.93
C LYS A 298 3.34 -9.97 2.72
N LEU A 299 3.20 -8.84 3.42
CA LEU A 299 2.03 -7.95 3.26
C LEU A 299 1.95 -7.32 1.85
N ASP A 300 3.09 -6.99 1.22
CA ASP A 300 3.13 -6.56 -0.17
C ASP A 300 2.73 -7.69 -1.13
N LEU A 301 3.24 -8.91 -0.92
CA LEU A 301 2.92 -10.08 -1.76
C LEU A 301 1.43 -10.42 -1.70
N TYR A 302 0.82 -10.46 -0.51
CA TYR A 302 -0.62 -10.70 -0.39
C TYR A 302 -1.46 -9.58 -1.02
N ARG A 303 -1.04 -8.31 -0.89
CA ARG A 303 -1.68 -7.19 -1.58
C ARG A 303 -1.62 -7.37 -3.09
N LEU A 304 -0.43 -7.60 -3.63
CA LEU A 304 -0.19 -7.74 -5.07
C LEU A 304 -0.88 -8.97 -5.66
N ALA A 305 -0.96 -10.09 -4.94
CA ALA A 305 -1.71 -11.25 -5.36
C ALA A 305 -3.23 -10.97 -5.43
N CYS A 306 -3.77 -10.17 -4.50
CA CYS A 306 -5.16 -9.75 -4.55
C CYS A 306 -5.43 -8.74 -5.69
N ASP A 307 -4.53 -7.77 -5.90
CA ASP A 307 -4.60 -6.87 -7.06
C ASP A 307 -4.51 -7.67 -8.37
N PHE A 308 -3.59 -8.64 -8.48
CA PHE A 308 -3.44 -9.52 -9.64
C PHE A 308 -4.71 -10.30 -9.98
N ILE A 309 -5.37 -10.91 -8.98
CA ILE A 309 -6.63 -11.64 -9.20
C ILE A 309 -7.75 -10.68 -9.60
N ALA A 310 -7.81 -9.48 -9.00
CA ALA A 310 -8.81 -8.48 -9.35
C ALA A 310 -8.63 -8.02 -10.81
N ASP A 311 -7.43 -7.59 -11.19
CA ASP A 311 -7.18 -6.98 -12.50
C ASP A 311 -7.09 -8.05 -13.63
N SER A 312 -6.83 -9.33 -13.30
CA SER A 312 -7.04 -10.45 -14.23
C SER A 312 -8.47 -10.55 -14.75
N ILE A 313 -9.47 -10.13 -13.96
CA ILE A 313 -10.87 -10.16 -14.39
C ILE A 313 -11.10 -9.20 -15.56
N ASP A 314 -10.54 -7.99 -15.47
CA ASP A 314 -10.72 -6.93 -16.46
C ASP A 314 -9.82 -7.15 -17.69
N VAL A 315 -8.58 -7.64 -17.50
CA VAL A 315 -7.63 -7.89 -18.60
C VAL A 315 -8.05 -9.07 -19.49
N PHE A 316 -8.62 -10.13 -18.91
CA PHE A 316 -9.04 -11.33 -19.67
C PHE A 316 -10.57 -11.42 -19.87
N ASP A 317 -11.32 -10.34 -19.62
CA ASP A 317 -12.79 -10.28 -19.74
C ASP A 317 -13.50 -11.47 -19.01
N LEU A 318 -13.02 -11.84 -17.81
CA LEU A 318 -13.47 -13.05 -17.09
C LEU A 318 -14.88 -12.92 -16.51
N LYS A 319 -15.72 -13.93 -16.75
CA LYS A 319 -17.10 -14.00 -16.25
C LYS A 319 -17.15 -14.48 -14.79
N VAL A 320 -16.88 -13.58 -13.84
CA VAL A 320 -16.95 -13.85 -12.40
C VAL A 320 -18.25 -13.32 -11.75
N PRO A 321 -18.63 -13.81 -10.55
CA PRO A 321 -19.74 -13.24 -9.78
C PRO A 321 -19.58 -11.74 -9.47
N LYS A 322 -20.70 -11.01 -9.43
CA LYS A 322 -20.70 -9.58 -9.11
C LYS A 322 -20.20 -9.35 -7.68
N GLY A 323 -19.16 -8.52 -7.56
CA GLY A 323 -18.52 -8.18 -6.29
C GLY A 323 -17.19 -8.90 -6.03
N THR A 324 -16.84 -9.93 -6.81
CA THR A 324 -15.54 -10.61 -6.68
C THR A 324 -14.37 -9.62 -6.82
N TYR A 325 -14.41 -8.74 -7.82
CA TYR A 325 -13.44 -7.65 -8.00
C TYR A 325 -13.34 -6.78 -6.73
N SER A 326 -14.45 -6.21 -6.27
CA SER A 326 -14.49 -5.33 -5.09
C SER A 326 -13.99 -6.01 -3.81
N ILE A 327 -14.22 -7.32 -3.65
CA ILE A 327 -13.72 -8.12 -2.52
C ILE A 327 -12.19 -8.23 -2.56
N PHE A 328 -11.62 -8.69 -3.68
CA PHE A 328 -10.15 -8.77 -3.81
C PHE A 328 -9.49 -7.38 -3.71
N SER A 329 -10.08 -6.35 -4.30
CA SER A 329 -9.60 -4.97 -4.17
C SER A 329 -9.70 -4.42 -2.74
N LEU A 330 -10.71 -4.82 -1.95
CA LEU A 330 -10.81 -4.47 -0.53
C LEU A 330 -9.73 -5.20 0.29
N ILE A 331 -9.53 -6.50 0.06
CA ILE A 331 -8.50 -7.29 0.76
C ILE A 331 -7.10 -6.71 0.46
N SER A 332 -6.83 -6.35 -0.80
CA SER A 332 -5.64 -5.60 -1.20
C SER A 332 -5.52 -4.27 -0.43
N ALA A 333 -6.60 -3.47 -0.35
CA ALA A 333 -6.60 -2.21 0.39
C ALA A 333 -6.28 -2.41 1.88
N ILE A 334 -6.81 -3.47 2.51
CA ILE A 334 -6.53 -3.84 3.91
C ILE A 334 -5.04 -4.19 4.09
N PHE A 335 -4.46 -5.04 3.25
CA PHE A 335 -3.02 -5.36 3.33
C PHE A 335 -2.14 -4.12 3.08
N GLY A 336 -2.47 -3.32 2.07
CA GLY A 336 -1.75 -2.08 1.73
C GLY A 336 -1.83 -0.99 2.80
N PHE A 337 -2.92 -0.95 3.56
CA PHE A 337 -3.09 -0.10 4.75
C PHE A 337 -2.36 -0.66 5.96
N LYS A 338 -2.51 -1.96 6.28
CA LYS A 338 -1.80 -2.64 7.39
C LYS A 338 -0.28 -2.49 7.28
N LYS A 339 0.27 -2.66 6.08
CA LYS A 339 1.70 -2.39 5.81
C LYS A 339 2.05 -0.92 6.09
N PHE A 340 1.24 0.04 5.63
CA PHE A 340 1.53 1.46 5.82
C PHE A 340 1.48 1.87 7.29
N TYR A 341 0.55 1.30 8.06
CA TYR A 341 0.45 1.45 9.50
C TYR A 341 1.70 0.91 10.22
N LYS A 342 2.07 -0.36 9.97
CA LYS A 342 3.28 -0.96 10.54
C LYS A 342 4.56 -0.19 10.17
N SER A 343 4.68 0.30 8.93
CA SER A 343 5.81 1.13 8.50
C SER A 343 5.94 2.47 9.25
N LYS A 344 4.86 2.98 9.85
CA LYS A 344 4.88 4.20 10.65
C LYS A 344 5.18 3.89 12.12
N GLU A 345 4.53 2.87 12.66
CA GLU A 345 4.79 2.37 14.02
C GLU A 345 6.28 1.99 14.23
N LEU A 346 6.90 1.33 13.23
CA LEU A 346 8.32 0.97 13.25
C LEU A 346 9.30 2.16 13.11
N LYS A 347 8.82 3.38 12.82
CA LYS A 347 9.64 4.61 12.80
C LYS A 347 9.44 5.49 14.03
N GLU A 348 8.59 5.05 14.95
CA GLU A 348 8.22 5.74 16.20
C GLU A 348 8.74 4.98 17.44
N LYS A 349 9.38 3.83 17.22
CA LYS A 349 10.19 3.04 18.16
C LYS A 349 11.65 3.15 17.76
#